data_AF-A0A4Z1NFK8-F1
#
_entry.id   AF-A0A4Z1NFK8-F1
#
_cell.length_a   1.000
_cell.length_b   1.000
_cell.length_c   1.000
_cell.angle_alpha   90.00
_cell.angle_beta   90.00
_cell.angle_gamma   90.00
#
_symmetry.space_group_name_H-M   'P 1'
#
loop_
_entity.id
_entity.type
_entity.pdbx_description
1 polymer ?
#
loop_
_entity_poly.entity_id
_entity_poly.type
_entity_poly.pdbx_seq_one_letter_code
_entity_poly.pdbx_strand_id
1 'polypeptide(L)'
;MWEAIQASGNGVERIGSRAVPDGNKRLAVPGDSIIALLLNKESYERGLSRKAMNNKVQKIGGNSNLTIVGKNHHFEVFMNPNNAQVEIGDSTFATTVEALVGAADADGGLEAAATVMTALGLL
;
A
#
# COMPACT_ATOMS: atom_id res chain seq x y z
N MET A 1 -6.27 5.09 8.75
CA MET A 1 -6.19 5.62 7.35
C MET A 1 -5.37 6.92 7.14
N TRP A 2 -5.47 7.98 7.97
CA TRP A 2 -4.84 9.30 7.72
C TRP A 2 -3.29 9.33 7.56
N GLU A 3 -2.56 8.41 8.21
CA GLU A 3 -1.09 8.31 8.05
C GLU A 3 -0.68 7.78 6.67
N ALA A 4 -1.53 7.01 5.98
CA ALA A 4 -1.17 6.32 4.74
C ALA A 4 -0.85 7.28 3.58
N ILE A 5 -1.44 8.47 3.60
CA ILE A 5 -1.26 9.51 2.58
C ILE A 5 -0.14 10.50 2.92
N GLN A 6 0.53 10.35 4.08
CA GLN A 6 1.62 11.24 4.49
C GLN A 6 2.95 10.73 3.93
N ALA A 7 3.44 11.30 2.84
CA ALA A 7 4.74 10.90 2.31
C ALA A 7 5.86 11.21 3.32
N SER A 8 6.87 10.33 3.38
CA SER A 8 8.05 10.54 4.22
C SER A 8 8.74 11.88 3.87
N GLY A 9 8.93 12.73 4.88
CA GLY A 9 9.54 14.06 4.72
C GLY A 9 8.56 15.18 4.34
N ASN A 10 7.24 14.97 4.47
CA ASN A 10 6.23 16.03 4.28
C ASN A 10 6.11 17.00 5.48
N GLY A 11 6.91 16.81 6.54
CA GLY A 11 6.89 17.66 7.74
C GLY A 11 5.81 17.30 8.78
N VAL A 12 4.96 16.31 8.52
CA VAL A 12 4.03 15.77 9.52
C VAL A 12 4.77 14.72 10.36
N GLU A 13 5.15 15.11 11.57
CA GLU A 13 5.84 14.21 12.51
C GLU A 13 4.91 13.58 13.54
N ARG A 14 3.67 14.08 13.68
CA ARG A 14 2.67 13.58 14.63
C ARG A 14 1.26 13.60 14.06
N ILE A 15 0.47 12.58 14.38
CA ILE A 15 -0.97 12.51 14.14
C ILE A 15 -1.64 12.26 15.49
N GLY A 16 -2.30 13.28 16.03
CA GLY A 16 -2.79 13.27 17.40
C GLY A 16 -1.64 13.08 18.40
N SER A 17 -1.74 12.09 19.28
CA SER A 17 -0.69 11.77 20.25
C SER A 17 0.46 10.93 19.67
N ARG A 18 0.28 10.28 18.51
CA ARG A 18 1.21 9.31 17.94
C ARG A 18 2.27 9.97 17.06
N ALA A 19 3.53 9.55 17.22
CA ALA A 19 4.63 9.94 16.34
C ALA A 19 4.61 9.15 15.02
N VAL A 20 4.84 9.85 13.91
CA VAL A 20 4.89 9.31 12.55
C VAL A 20 6.20 9.75 11.85
N PRO A 21 7.36 9.39 12.40
CA PRO A 21 8.66 9.94 11.98
C PRO A 21 9.00 9.64 10.51
N ASP A 22 8.46 8.56 9.96
CA ASP A 22 8.72 8.12 8.58
C ASP A 22 7.51 8.29 7.65
N GLY A 23 6.49 9.03 8.08
CA GLY A 23 5.21 9.13 7.36
C GLY A 23 4.57 7.75 7.15
N ASN A 24 4.10 7.51 5.92
CA ASN A 24 3.37 6.32 5.52
C ASN A 24 4.21 5.03 5.49
N LYS A 25 5.55 5.13 5.49
CA LYS A 25 6.45 3.98 5.37
C LYS A 25 6.24 2.94 6.46
N ARG A 26 5.86 3.36 7.68
CA ARG A 26 5.61 2.44 8.80
C ARG A 26 4.38 1.56 8.60
N LEU A 27 3.37 2.08 7.89
CA LEU A 27 2.20 1.30 7.48
C LEU A 27 2.46 0.49 6.22
N ALA A 28 3.32 0.98 5.33
CA ALA A 28 3.68 0.28 4.10
C ALA A 28 4.35 -1.08 4.39
N VAL A 29 5.23 -1.16 5.39
CA VAL A 29 5.92 -2.41 5.76
C VAL A 29 4.96 -3.58 6.04
N PRO A 30 4.01 -3.49 7.00
CA PRO A 30 3.02 -4.55 7.17
C PRO A 30 2.08 -4.67 5.98
N GLY A 31 1.74 -3.56 5.30
CA GLY A 31 0.90 -3.53 4.11
C GLY A 31 1.41 -4.42 2.97
N ASP A 32 2.69 -4.35 2.63
CA ASP A 32 3.34 -5.21 1.63
C ASP A 32 3.20 -6.70 1.99
N SER A 33 3.44 -7.03 3.27
CA SER A 33 3.28 -8.41 3.76
C SER A 33 1.82 -8.90 3.66
N ILE A 34 0.85 -8.02 3.91
CA ILE A 34 -0.58 -8.33 3.81
C ILE A 34 -1.00 -8.51 2.35
N ILE A 35 -0.52 -7.66 1.43
CA ILE A 35 -0.74 -7.82 -0.01
C ILE A 35 -0.26 -9.20 -0.47
N ALA A 36 0.98 -9.57 -0.12
CA ALA A 36 1.53 -10.87 -0.46
C ALA A 36 0.74 -12.03 0.15
N LEU A 37 0.28 -11.91 1.40
CA LEU A 37 -0.54 -12.93 2.07
C LEU A 37 -1.88 -13.13 1.36
N LEU A 38 -2.61 -12.06 1.04
CA LEU A 38 -3.93 -12.14 0.43
C LEU A 38 -3.85 -12.67 -1.01
N LEU A 39 -2.85 -12.25 -1.80
CA LEU A 39 -2.58 -12.82 -3.12
C LEU A 39 -2.26 -14.33 -3.06
N ASN A 40 -1.48 -14.76 -2.07
CA ASN A 40 -1.17 -16.17 -1.88
C ASN A 40 -2.38 -16.99 -1.41
N LYS A 41 -3.22 -16.45 -0.53
CA LYS A 41 -4.48 -17.10 -0.10
C LYS A 41 -5.40 -17.33 -1.29
N GLU A 42 -5.67 -16.28 -2.07
CA GLU A 42 -6.50 -16.38 -3.27
C GLU A 42 -5.92 -17.36 -4.30
N SER A 43 -4.58 -17.37 -4.47
CA SER A 43 -3.92 -18.29 -5.40
C SER A 43 -4.00 -19.74 -4.94
N TYR A 44 -3.88 -19.98 -3.63
CA TYR A 44 -4.02 -21.29 -3.02
C TYR A 44 -5.44 -21.84 -3.20
N GLU A 45 -6.45 -21.02 -2.94
CA GLU A 45 -7.87 -21.36 -3.14
C GLU A 45 -8.16 -21.71 -4.61
N ARG A 46 -7.46 -21.07 -5.56
CA ARG A 46 -7.53 -21.38 -7.00
C ARG A 46 -6.68 -22.58 -7.43
N GLY A 47 -5.99 -23.24 -6.51
CA GLY A 47 -5.15 -24.41 -6.80
C GLY A 47 -3.92 -24.11 -7.66
N LEU A 48 -3.41 -22.88 -7.62
CA LEU A 48 -2.22 -22.51 -8.40
C LEU A 48 -0.96 -23.20 -7.88
N SER A 49 -0.05 -23.53 -8.80
CA SER A 49 1.28 -24.02 -8.42
C SER A 49 2.08 -22.95 -7.67
N ARG A 50 3.01 -23.37 -6.80
CA ARG A 50 3.93 -22.46 -6.10
C ARG A 50 4.63 -21.46 -7.02
N LYS A 51 5.04 -21.88 -8.23
CA LYS A 51 5.67 -21.00 -9.23
C LYS A 51 4.69 -19.92 -9.70
N ALA A 52 3.44 -20.30 -9.98
CA ALA A 52 2.40 -19.35 -10.39
C ALA A 52 2.04 -18.37 -9.26
N MET A 53 1.97 -18.85 -8.01
CA MET A 53 1.76 -18.00 -6.83
C MET A 53 2.85 -16.94 -6.70
N ASN A 54 4.12 -17.36 -6.73
CA ASN A 54 5.26 -16.44 -6.65
C ASN A 54 5.24 -15.39 -7.78
N ASN A 55 4.97 -15.84 -9.02
CA ASN A 55 4.86 -14.95 -10.17
C ASN A 55 3.72 -13.94 -10.01
N LYS A 56 2.59 -14.37 -9.43
CA LYS A 56 1.44 -13.49 -9.19
C LYS A 56 1.75 -12.44 -8.15
N VAL A 57 2.37 -12.82 -7.02
CA VAL A 57 2.81 -11.87 -5.99
C VAL A 57 3.78 -10.84 -6.57
N GLN A 58 4.79 -11.28 -7.33
CA GLN A 58 5.74 -10.36 -7.98
C GLN A 58 5.07 -9.43 -8.99
N LYS A 59 4.12 -9.95 -9.78
CA LYS A 59 3.46 -9.17 -10.83
C LYS A 59 2.45 -8.17 -10.28
N ILE A 60 1.64 -8.56 -9.30
CA ILE A 60 0.53 -7.76 -8.79
C ILE A 60 0.96 -6.93 -7.57
N GLY A 61 1.66 -7.55 -6.62
CA GLY A 61 2.15 -6.89 -5.42
C GLY A 61 3.46 -6.11 -5.63
N GLY A 62 4.13 -6.25 -6.77
CA GLY A 62 5.38 -5.53 -7.02
C GLY A 62 5.18 -4.02 -7.20
N ASN A 63 6.15 -3.23 -6.73
CA ASN A 63 6.10 -1.77 -6.71
C ASN A 63 5.76 -1.15 -8.07
N SER A 64 6.21 -1.73 -9.19
CA SER A 64 5.88 -1.23 -10.53
C SER A 64 4.37 -1.26 -10.78
N ASN A 65 3.68 -2.36 -10.41
CA ASN A 65 2.24 -2.46 -10.54
C ASN A 65 1.52 -1.57 -9.53
N LEU A 66 1.98 -1.54 -8.28
CA LEU A 66 1.38 -0.68 -7.24
C LEU A 66 1.50 0.82 -7.59
N THR A 67 2.59 1.22 -8.25
CA THR A 67 2.75 2.58 -8.79
C THR A 67 1.69 2.88 -9.85
N ILE A 68 1.47 1.96 -10.79
CA ILE A 68 0.45 2.10 -11.84
C ILE A 68 -0.95 2.19 -11.21
N VAL A 69 -1.25 1.33 -10.23
CA VAL A 69 -2.51 1.36 -9.49
C VAL A 69 -2.69 2.72 -8.81
N GLY A 70 -1.69 3.19 -8.05
CA GLY A 70 -1.77 4.49 -7.37
C GLY A 70 -2.03 5.66 -8.33
N LYS A 71 -1.36 5.68 -9.49
CA LYS A 71 -1.58 6.68 -10.55
C LYS A 71 -2.96 6.57 -11.18
N ASN A 72 -3.43 5.36 -11.49
CA ASN A 72 -4.75 5.14 -12.09
C ASN A 72 -5.91 5.56 -11.17
N HIS A 73 -5.69 5.52 -9.85
CA HIS A 73 -6.65 6.01 -8.86
C HIS A 73 -6.45 7.48 -8.48
N HIS A 74 -5.57 8.21 -9.18
CA HIS A 74 -5.28 9.63 -8.95
C HIS A 74 -4.87 9.97 -7.52
N PHE A 75 -4.11 9.09 -6.85
CA PHE A 75 -3.74 9.30 -5.45
C PHE A 75 -2.90 10.55 -5.20
N GLU A 76 -2.27 11.11 -6.23
CA GLU A 76 -1.56 12.38 -6.16
C GLU A 76 -2.40 13.52 -5.57
N VAL A 77 -3.72 13.51 -5.76
CA VAL A 77 -4.60 14.57 -5.26
C VAL A 77 -4.86 14.48 -3.75
N PHE A 78 -4.60 13.32 -3.15
CA PHE A 78 -4.82 13.04 -1.73
C PHE A 78 -3.51 12.93 -0.95
N MET A 79 -2.40 12.69 -1.63
CA MET A 79 -1.09 12.54 -1.01
C MET A 79 -0.52 13.89 -0.56
N ASN A 80 0.06 13.91 0.63
CA ASN A 80 0.86 15.03 1.10
C ASN A 80 2.33 14.74 0.75
N PRO A 81 2.88 15.31 -0.35
CA PRO A 81 4.21 14.99 -0.83
C PRO A 81 5.30 15.48 0.12
N ASN A 82 6.52 14.98 -0.10
CA ASN A 82 7.70 15.51 0.58
C ASN A 82 7.90 16.99 0.20
N ASN A 83 8.16 17.85 1.19
CA ASN A 83 8.28 19.31 0.99
C ASN A 83 9.42 19.71 0.04
N ALA A 84 10.41 18.84 -0.16
CA ALA A 84 11.53 19.06 -1.08
C ALA A 84 11.26 18.56 -2.51
N GLN A 85 10.11 17.92 -2.77
CA GLN A 85 9.79 17.34 -4.08
C GLN A 85 8.74 18.18 -4.80
N VAL A 86 9.04 18.51 -6.07
CA VAL A 86 8.12 19.23 -6.97
C VAL A 86 7.05 18.28 -7.53
N GLU A 87 7.36 17.00 -7.67
CA GLU A 87 6.46 15.95 -8.16
C GLU A 87 6.52 14.71 -7.27
N ILE A 88 5.43 13.95 -7.21
CA ILE A 88 5.36 12.69 -6.47
C ILE A 88 6.11 11.61 -7.25
N GLY A 89 7.21 11.12 -6.69
CA GLY A 89 7.97 10.01 -7.27
C GLY A 89 7.19 8.68 -7.29
N ASP A 90 7.50 7.83 -8.26
CA ASP A 90 6.88 6.51 -8.46
C ASP A 90 6.87 5.64 -7.20
N SER A 91 8.00 5.61 -6.48
CA SER A 91 8.10 4.85 -5.22
C SER A 91 7.12 5.32 -4.15
N THR A 92 6.75 6.60 -4.15
CA THR A 92 5.79 7.18 -3.20
C THR A 92 4.38 6.69 -3.48
N PHE A 93 4.00 6.50 -4.76
CA PHE A 93 2.70 5.89 -5.11
C PHE A 93 2.61 4.45 -4.60
N ALA A 94 3.61 3.62 -4.90
CA ALA A 94 3.64 2.23 -4.40
C ALA A 94 3.57 2.18 -2.87
N THR A 95 4.40 2.97 -2.19
CA THR A 95 4.42 3.06 -0.72
C THR A 95 3.06 3.49 -0.17
N THR A 96 2.35 4.39 -0.86
CA THR A 96 1.00 4.84 -0.44
C THR A 96 -0.03 3.72 -0.58
N VAL A 97 0.01 2.96 -1.67
CA VAL A 97 -0.87 1.78 -1.84
C VAL A 97 -0.64 0.76 -0.73
N GLU A 98 0.63 0.41 -0.45
CA GLU A 98 0.99 -0.49 0.65
C GLU A 98 0.50 0.07 1.99
N ALA A 99 0.72 1.35 2.25
CA ALA A 99 0.30 1.99 3.49
C ALA A 99 -1.23 2.05 3.66
N LEU A 100 -2.00 2.17 2.58
CA LEU A 100 -3.46 2.10 2.61
C LEU A 100 -3.95 0.71 3.03
N VAL A 101 -3.35 -0.35 2.47
CA VAL A 101 -3.64 -1.73 2.87
C VAL A 101 -3.24 -1.95 4.33
N GLY A 102 -2.05 -1.52 4.73
CA GLY A 102 -1.57 -1.63 6.11
C GLY A 102 -2.45 -0.86 7.10
N ALA A 103 -2.94 0.32 6.72
CA ALA A 103 -3.90 1.07 7.52
C ALA A 103 -5.25 0.35 7.66
N ALA A 104 -5.75 -0.24 6.58
CA ALA A 104 -7.02 -0.97 6.60
C ALA A 104 -6.95 -2.20 7.50
N ASP A 105 -5.84 -2.95 7.47
CA ASP A 105 -5.62 -4.06 8.40
C ASP A 105 -5.49 -3.59 9.85
N ALA A 106 -4.78 -2.48 10.10
CA ALA A 106 -4.67 -1.93 11.45
C ALA A 106 -6.02 -1.46 12.02
N ASP A 107 -6.90 -0.93 11.16
CA ASP A 107 -8.20 -0.38 11.56
C ASP A 107 -9.31 -1.48 11.63
N GLY A 108 -9.24 -2.52 10.79
CA GLY A 108 -10.33 -3.50 10.63
C GLY A 108 -9.90 -4.93 10.27
N GLY A 109 -8.60 -5.26 10.38
CA GLY A 109 -8.05 -6.58 10.11
C GLY A 109 -8.04 -6.98 8.63
N LEU A 110 -7.72 -8.26 8.39
CA LEU A 110 -7.50 -8.80 7.04
C LEU A 110 -8.71 -8.64 6.10
N GLU A 111 -9.93 -8.62 6.62
CA GLU A 111 -11.14 -8.44 5.83
C GLU A 111 -11.25 -7.00 5.27
N ALA A 112 -10.93 -6.00 6.11
CA ALA A 112 -10.85 -4.61 5.68
C ALA A 112 -9.72 -4.42 4.65
N ALA A 113 -8.56 -5.05 4.87
CA ALA A 113 -7.47 -5.03 3.91
C ALA A 113 -7.84 -5.69 2.57
N ALA A 114 -8.54 -6.82 2.59
CA ALA A 114 -9.04 -7.48 1.39
C ALA A 114 -10.04 -6.60 0.64
N THR A 115 -10.95 -5.92 1.36
CA THR A 115 -11.91 -4.97 0.76
C THR A 115 -11.20 -3.83 0.03
N VAL A 116 -10.15 -3.27 0.65
CA VAL A 116 -9.32 -2.24 0.01
C VAL A 116 -8.60 -2.81 -1.21
N MET A 117 -7.99 -3.99 -1.12
CA MET A 117 -7.32 -4.61 -2.27
C MET A 117 -8.26 -4.89 -3.44
N THR A 118 -9.50 -5.34 -3.18
CA THR A 118 -10.52 -5.51 -4.22
C THR A 118 -10.91 -4.17 -4.85
N ALA A 119 -11.10 -3.12 -4.06
CA ALA A 119 -11.40 -1.78 -4.57
C ALA A 119 -10.26 -1.20 -5.43
N LEU A 120 -9.02 -1.61 -5.18
CA LEU A 120 -7.83 -1.25 -5.96
C LEU A 120 -7.58 -2.17 -7.16
N GLY A 121 -8.43 -3.19 -7.38
CA GLY A 121 -8.28 -4.16 -8.48
C GLY A 121 -7.09 -5.12 -8.32
N LEU A 122 -6.64 -5.37 -7.09
CA LEU A 122 -5.52 -6.28 -6.79
C LEU A 122 -5.95 -7.73 -6.50
N LEU A 123 -7.24 -7.98 -6.24
CA LEU A 123 -7.84 -9.31 -5.98
C LEU A 123 -8.94 -9.65 -6.97
#